data_AF-A0A2N9MRD2-F1
#
_entry.id   AF-A0A2N9MRD2-F1
#
_cell.length_a   1.000
_cell.length_b   1.000
_cell.length_c   1.000
_cell.angle_alpha   90.00
_cell.angle_beta   90.00
_cell.angle_gamma   90.00
#
_symmetry.space_group_name_H-M   'P 1'
#
loop_
_entity.id
_entity.type
_entity.pdbx_description
1 polymer ?
#
loop_
_entity_poly.entity_id
_entity_poly.type
_entity_poly.pdbx_seq_one_letter_code
_entity_poly.pdbx_strand_id
1 'polypeptide(L)'
;MFLRSAIVLAMSSTLFAADAVPPAVGLTVHEWGTFTSIAAEDGGSQPWVSLSPPADLPCFVYHLSGQCIKCGLNRVRMETPVIYFYSPEPLTASVHVDLPSGLITEWYPQATHVSRLQPGMMYGDDGNIEWRGVQVSPGATPEFPNAGDRSHYYAARETDSDALRVGDQFEKVLFYRGIADFEIPIQPKFLPDGKLEIRNTGRDSVGFAVLFENRGGKIGYRVIHDLRGKLPLAMPDLTADAESVQRELATALAGAGLYAKEAAAMIETWRDSWFEEGMRIFYLVPRKMVDAELPLRIAPGPSAIERVFVGRVEVLSPAMRESIEAALGSGDTRMLAAYGRFLRPFCDRILQGNSQVHVSPAASSFLARASQPPAQSGGSPCRLEPSILPTEHR
;
A
#
# COMPACT_ATOMS: atom_id res chain seq x y z
N MET A 1 44.12 -30.92 -10.78
CA MET A 1 42.84 -31.11 -11.51
C MET A 1 41.73 -31.00 -10.47
N PHE A 2 41.22 -29.80 -10.21
CA PHE A 2 40.19 -29.53 -9.19
C PHE A 2 38.86 -29.30 -9.88
N LEU A 3 37.90 -30.20 -9.68
CA LEU A 3 36.54 -30.09 -10.18
C LEU A 3 35.75 -29.20 -9.21
N ARG A 4 35.30 -28.03 -9.67
CA ARG A 4 34.40 -27.14 -8.92
C ARG A 4 32.97 -27.66 -9.06
N SER A 5 32.39 -28.12 -7.96
CA SER A 5 30.95 -28.40 -7.87
C SER A 5 30.20 -27.08 -7.75
N ALA A 6 29.38 -26.75 -8.75
CA ALA A 6 28.38 -25.70 -8.66
C ALA A 6 27.12 -26.28 -8.00
N ILE A 7 26.73 -25.74 -6.85
CA ILE A 7 25.43 -26.01 -6.24
C ILE A 7 24.43 -25.09 -6.93
N VAL A 8 23.56 -25.67 -7.75
CA VAL A 8 22.37 -25.00 -8.27
C VAL A 8 21.34 -24.98 -7.15
N LEU A 9 21.09 -23.80 -6.60
CA LEU A 9 20.00 -23.57 -5.65
C LEU A 9 18.70 -23.51 -6.48
N ALA A 10 17.93 -24.59 -6.48
CA ALA A 10 16.58 -24.59 -7.05
C ALA A 10 15.69 -23.70 -6.16
N MET A 11 15.33 -22.52 -6.64
CA MET A 11 14.27 -21.74 -6.02
C MET A 11 12.94 -22.45 -6.29
N SER A 12 12.27 -22.91 -5.22
CA SER A 12 10.90 -23.41 -5.29
C SER A 12 9.98 -22.25 -5.63
N SER A 13 9.71 -22.04 -6.92
CA SER A 13 8.54 -21.27 -7.35
C SER A 13 7.31 -22.12 -7.04
N THR A 14 6.53 -21.72 -6.03
CA THR A 14 5.16 -22.21 -5.90
C THR A 14 4.41 -21.77 -7.16
N LEU A 15 4.20 -22.72 -8.06
CA LEU A 15 3.36 -22.59 -9.25
C LEU A 15 1.94 -22.23 -8.80
N PHE A 16 1.62 -20.93 -8.76
CA PHE A 16 0.25 -20.53 -9.04
C PHE A 16 -0.03 -21.04 -10.45
N ALA A 17 -1.03 -21.92 -10.60
CA ALA A 17 -1.49 -22.31 -11.92
C ALA A 17 -1.77 -21.02 -12.69
N ALA A 18 -1.10 -20.83 -13.82
CA ALA A 18 -1.32 -19.69 -14.68
C ALA A 18 -2.69 -19.89 -15.34
N ASP A 19 -3.76 -19.46 -14.68
CA ASP A 19 -5.01 -19.25 -15.37
C ASP A 19 -4.76 -18.18 -16.42
N ALA A 20 -4.92 -18.57 -17.68
CA ALA A 20 -4.76 -17.64 -18.80
C ALA A 20 -5.80 -16.53 -18.66
N VAL A 21 -5.36 -15.29 -18.82
CA VAL A 21 -6.27 -14.14 -18.91
C VAL A 21 -7.31 -14.44 -20.01
N PRO A 22 -8.62 -14.40 -19.69
CA PRO A 22 -9.65 -14.64 -20.69
C PRO A 22 -9.48 -13.68 -21.88
N PRO A 23 -9.72 -14.12 -23.13
CA PRO A 23 -9.67 -13.22 -24.28
C PRO A 23 -10.60 -12.02 -24.08
N ALA A 24 -10.04 -10.82 -24.13
CA ALA A 24 -10.81 -9.60 -23.92
C ALA A 24 -11.71 -9.33 -25.14
N VAL A 25 -13.03 -9.20 -24.94
CA VAL A 25 -14.00 -8.87 -26.00
C VAL A 25 -13.96 -7.38 -26.39
N GLY A 26 -13.34 -6.56 -25.52
CA GLY A 26 -13.04 -5.14 -25.71
C GLY A 26 -12.05 -4.70 -24.63
N LEU A 27 -11.86 -3.40 -24.43
CA LEU A 27 -10.94 -2.91 -23.41
C LEU A 27 -11.40 -3.34 -22.00
N THR A 28 -10.59 -4.13 -21.30
CA THR A 28 -10.78 -4.50 -19.89
C THR A 28 -9.73 -3.77 -19.07
N VAL A 29 -10.16 -3.14 -17.98
CA VAL A 29 -9.28 -2.41 -17.08
C VAL A 29 -9.35 -3.02 -15.68
N HIS A 30 -8.20 -3.28 -15.08
CA HIS A 30 -8.11 -3.75 -13.71
C HIS A 30 -7.37 -2.71 -12.87
N GLU A 31 -7.90 -2.39 -11.70
CA GLU A 31 -7.21 -1.54 -10.72
C GLU A 31 -7.07 -2.31 -9.41
N TRP A 32 -5.88 -2.29 -8.82
CA TRP A 32 -5.75 -2.67 -7.42
C TRP A 32 -4.93 -1.67 -6.65
N GLY A 33 -5.17 -1.63 -5.34
CA GLY A 33 -4.49 -0.71 -4.45
C GLY A 33 -4.62 -1.07 -2.99
N THR A 34 -3.99 -0.26 -2.13
CA THR A 34 -4.00 -0.48 -0.68
C THR A 34 -4.28 0.80 0.07
N PHE A 35 -5.24 0.76 1.00
CA PHE A 35 -5.49 1.81 1.97
C PHE A 35 -4.92 1.40 3.32
N THR A 36 -3.96 2.17 3.83
CA THR A 36 -3.34 1.93 5.14
C THR A 36 -3.84 2.95 6.16
N SER A 37 -4.24 2.46 7.34
CA SER A 37 -4.70 3.26 8.47
C SER A 37 -4.19 2.68 9.79
N ILE A 38 -4.34 3.43 10.88
CA ILE A 38 -3.94 3.02 12.22
C ILE A 38 -5.14 3.12 13.15
N ALA A 39 -5.40 2.07 13.92
CA ALA A 39 -6.47 2.03 14.89
C ALA A 39 -6.13 2.86 16.15
N ALA A 40 -7.05 3.77 16.48
CA ALA A 40 -7.11 4.49 17.74
C ALA A 40 -7.56 3.56 18.88
N GLU A 41 -7.68 4.11 20.09
CA GLU A 41 -8.09 3.35 21.28
C GLU A 41 -9.56 2.95 21.32
N ASP A 42 -10.42 3.76 20.72
CA ASP A 42 -11.82 3.45 20.53
C ASP A 42 -12.09 2.53 19.32
N GLY A 43 -11.03 2.21 18.56
CA GLY A 43 -11.04 1.42 17.34
C GLY A 43 -11.28 2.22 16.07
N GLY A 44 -11.57 3.52 16.13
CA GLY A 44 -11.62 4.38 14.95
C GLY A 44 -10.24 4.55 14.29
N SER A 45 -10.16 5.18 13.13
CA SER A 45 -8.86 5.56 12.56
C SER A 45 -8.31 6.81 13.25
N GLN A 46 -6.99 6.89 13.47
CA GLN A 46 -6.34 8.11 13.93
C GLN A 46 -5.46 8.74 12.85
N PRO A 47 -5.37 10.07 12.77
CA PRO A 47 -4.34 10.72 11.98
C PRO A 47 -2.94 10.29 12.44
N TRP A 48 -2.04 10.05 11.51
CA TRP A 48 -0.71 9.56 11.84
C TRP A 48 0.37 10.11 10.91
N VAL A 49 1.61 10.09 11.41
CA VAL A 49 2.82 10.38 10.65
C VAL A 49 3.73 9.16 10.73
N SER A 50 4.29 8.77 9.60
CA SER A 50 5.26 7.68 9.52
C SER A 50 6.56 8.06 10.20
N LEU A 51 7.17 7.12 10.93
CA LEU A 51 8.45 7.37 11.59
C LEU A 51 9.53 7.71 10.56
N SER A 52 9.59 6.99 9.44
CA SER A 52 10.51 7.28 8.34
C SER A 52 9.72 7.56 7.05
N PRO A 53 10.17 8.49 6.18
CA PRO A 53 9.57 8.63 4.86
C PRO A 53 9.85 7.37 4.03
N PRO A 54 8.89 6.88 3.23
CA PRO A 54 9.15 5.76 2.34
C PRO A 54 10.24 6.16 1.33
N ALA A 55 11.40 5.51 1.38
CA ALA A 55 12.44 5.59 0.36
C ALA A 55 12.32 4.37 -0.57
N ASP A 56 11.10 4.10 -1.03
CA ASP A 56 10.74 2.82 -1.64
C ASP A 56 10.40 2.92 -3.12
N LEU A 57 10.41 4.12 -3.69
CA LEU A 57 10.04 4.35 -5.09
C LEU A 57 11.26 4.58 -5.97
N PRO A 58 11.26 4.04 -7.20
CA PRO A 58 12.31 4.32 -8.16
C PRO A 58 12.41 5.81 -8.45
N CYS A 59 13.61 6.28 -8.74
CA CYS A 59 13.87 7.70 -8.97
C CYS A 59 13.23 8.30 -10.23
N PHE A 60 12.61 7.47 -11.09
CA PHE A 60 11.81 7.91 -12.23
C PHE A 60 10.35 8.21 -11.89
N VAL A 61 9.91 7.92 -10.65
CA VAL A 61 8.55 8.23 -10.21
C VAL A 61 8.44 9.74 -9.95
N TYR A 62 7.35 10.35 -10.42
CA TYR A 62 7.07 11.75 -10.14
C TYR A 62 6.58 11.91 -8.72
N HIS A 63 6.98 13.02 -8.10
CA HIS A 63 6.54 13.43 -6.78
C HIS A 63 5.90 14.81 -6.87
N LEU A 64 4.81 15.01 -6.15
CA LEU A 64 4.25 16.34 -5.97
C LEU A 64 5.29 17.21 -5.25
N SER A 65 5.68 18.33 -5.85
CA SER A 65 6.72 19.21 -5.30
C SER A 65 6.20 19.95 -4.06
N GLY A 66 6.69 19.57 -2.88
CA GLY A 66 6.41 20.26 -1.62
C GLY A 66 7.29 19.70 -0.50
N GLN A 67 7.70 20.54 0.47
CA GLN A 67 8.40 20.06 1.66
C GLN A 67 7.51 19.05 2.38
N CYS A 68 7.95 17.78 2.34
CA CYS A 68 7.34 16.57 2.90
C CYS A 68 5.80 16.57 3.06
N ILE A 69 5.09 16.42 1.95
CA ILE A 69 3.61 16.31 1.92
C ILE A 69 3.11 15.15 2.80
N LYS A 70 3.86 14.04 2.90
CA LYS A 70 3.58 12.87 3.76
C LYS A 70 4.01 13.02 5.23
N CYS A 71 4.55 14.16 5.63
CA CYS A 71 4.91 14.46 7.02
C CYS A 71 3.76 15.08 7.81
N GLY A 72 2.67 15.49 7.16
CA GLY A 72 1.46 15.95 7.84
C GLY A 72 0.56 14.80 8.32
N LEU A 73 -0.28 15.10 9.30
CA LEU A 73 -1.26 14.19 9.85
C LEU A 73 -2.32 13.87 8.79
N ASN A 74 -2.45 12.59 8.44
CA ASN A 74 -3.50 12.07 7.58
C ASN A 74 -4.00 10.74 8.15
N ARG A 75 -5.26 10.39 7.93
CA ARG A 75 -5.83 9.13 8.43
C ARG A 75 -5.51 7.95 7.54
N VAL A 76 -5.50 8.17 6.22
CA VAL A 76 -5.31 7.12 5.22
C VAL A 76 -4.10 7.42 4.35
N ARG A 77 -3.28 6.38 4.13
CA ARG A 77 -2.31 6.36 3.03
C ARG A 77 -2.80 5.45 1.93
N MET A 78 -2.86 5.99 0.72
CA MET A 78 -3.15 5.24 -0.49
C MET A 78 -1.83 4.84 -1.14
N GLU A 79 -1.46 3.58 -0.98
CA GLU A 79 -0.05 3.19 -1.00
C GLU A 79 0.42 2.54 -2.29
N THR A 80 -0.35 1.87 -3.15
CA THR A 80 0.07 1.50 -4.53
C THR A 80 -1.14 1.18 -5.39
N PRO A 81 -2.03 2.13 -5.66
CA PRO A 81 -2.92 2.01 -6.80
C PRO A 81 -2.14 1.84 -8.11
N VAL A 82 -2.48 0.80 -8.85
CA VAL A 82 -2.03 0.58 -10.23
C VAL A 82 -3.20 0.21 -11.12
N ILE A 83 -3.17 0.69 -12.37
CA ILE A 83 -4.20 0.41 -13.39
C ILE A 83 -3.56 -0.37 -14.55
N TYR A 84 -4.10 -1.54 -14.83
CA TYR A 84 -3.76 -2.44 -15.93
C TYR A 84 -4.76 -2.32 -17.07
N PHE A 85 -4.27 -2.46 -18.29
CA PHE A 85 -5.10 -2.49 -19.50
C PHE A 85 -4.92 -3.83 -20.20
N TYR A 86 -6.04 -4.39 -20.65
CA TYR A 86 -6.10 -5.59 -21.47
C TYR A 86 -7.02 -5.29 -22.66
N SER A 87 -6.45 -5.24 -23.86
CA SER A 87 -7.14 -4.87 -25.08
C SER A 87 -6.87 -5.91 -26.19
N PRO A 88 -7.87 -6.25 -27.01
CA PRO A 88 -7.65 -7.10 -28.18
C PRO A 88 -6.89 -6.37 -29.31
N GLU A 89 -6.94 -5.03 -29.34
CA GLU A 89 -6.33 -4.21 -30.40
C GLU A 89 -5.64 -2.97 -29.82
N PRO A 90 -4.63 -2.40 -30.52
CA PRO A 90 -4.02 -1.14 -30.11
C PRO A 90 -5.05 -0.01 -30.02
N LEU A 91 -5.01 0.76 -28.94
CA LEU A 91 -5.90 1.91 -28.76
C LEU A 91 -5.23 3.01 -27.96
N THR A 92 -5.87 4.18 -27.97
CA THR A 92 -5.46 5.31 -27.13
C THR A 92 -6.58 5.63 -26.14
N ALA A 93 -6.25 5.65 -24.86
CA ALA A 93 -7.17 5.95 -23.77
C ALA A 93 -6.84 7.28 -23.07
N SER A 94 -7.86 7.87 -22.45
CA SER A 94 -7.73 8.91 -21.43
C SER A 94 -8.23 8.35 -20.12
N VAL A 95 -7.51 8.64 -19.03
CA VAL A 95 -7.76 8.08 -17.69
C VAL A 95 -7.77 9.23 -16.70
N HIS A 96 -8.83 9.31 -15.91
CA HIS A 96 -9.00 10.31 -14.86
C HIS A 96 -9.37 9.62 -13.55
N VAL A 97 -8.66 9.95 -12.48
CA VAL A 97 -8.94 9.47 -11.13
C VAL A 97 -9.17 10.66 -10.21
N ASP A 98 -10.31 10.69 -9.53
CA ASP A 98 -10.55 11.61 -8.41
C ASP A 98 -10.13 10.94 -7.09
N LEU A 99 -9.72 11.77 -6.12
CA LEU A 99 -9.52 11.46 -4.72
C LEU A 99 -10.09 12.65 -3.91
N PRO A 100 -11.42 12.76 -3.78
CA PRO A 100 -12.08 13.96 -3.27
C PRO A 100 -11.62 14.34 -1.86
N SER A 101 -11.43 13.34 -0.99
CA SER A 101 -11.00 13.52 0.40
C SER A 101 -9.47 13.50 0.56
N GLY A 102 -8.70 13.78 -0.48
CA GLY A 102 -7.26 13.63 -0.42
C GLY A 102 -6.48 14.28 -1.55
N LEU A 103 -5.29 13.76 -1.79
CA LEU A 103 -4.32 14.30 -2.71
C LEU A 103 -3.44 13.21 -3.30
N ILE A 104 -3.16 13.32 -4.59
CA ILE A 104 -2.18 12.48 -5.29
C ILE A 104 -0.78 13.04 -5.04
N THR A 105 0.11 12.20 -4.51
CA THR A 105 1.44 12.59 -4.06
C THR A 105 2.56 12.04 -4.92
N GLU A 106 2.35 10.89 -5.57
CA GLU A 106 3.32 10.28 -6.48
C GLU A 106 2.62 9.59 -7.64
N TRP A 107 3.23 9.58 -8.82
CA TRP A 107 2.67 8.92 -10.00
C TRP A 107 3.72 8.62 -11.08
N TYR A 108 3.40 7.70 -11.97
CA TYR A 108 4.15 7.41 -13.18
C TYR A 108 3.24 6.66 -14.16
N PRO A 109 3.28 6.89 -15.48
CA PRO A 109 4.05 7.91 -16.23
C PRO A 109 3.62 9.36 -15.98
N GLN A 110 4.23 10.33 -16.68
CA GLN A 110 3.91 11.75 -16.59
C GLN A 110 2.43 11.99 -16.90
N ALA A 111 1.71 12.47 -15.89
CA ALA A 111 0.32 12.88 -16.02
C ALA A 111 0.19 14.21 -16.77
N THR A 112 -0.91 14.37 -17.50
CA THR A 112 -1.29 15.63 -18.14
C THR A 112 -1.84 16.63 -17.13
N HIS A 113 -2.44 16.15 -16.04
CA HIS A 113 -2.89 16.97 -14.93
C HIS A 113 -2.73 16.24 -13.59
N VAL A 114 -2.41 16.99 -12.54
CA VAL A 114 -2.47 16.55 -11.13
C VAL A 114 -2.89 17.76 -10.29
N SER A 115 -3.84 17.57 -9.36
CA SER A 115 -4.23 18.62 -8.41
C SER A 115 -3.03 19.14 -7.64
N ARG A 116 -2.98 20.47 -7.47
CA ARG A 116 -1.89 21.16 -6.76
C ARG A 116 -2.31 21.53 -5.35
N LEU A 117 -1.39 21.41 -4.41
CA LEU A 117 -1.52 22.05 -3.11
C LEU A 117 -1.28 23.55 -3.24
N GLN A 118 -2.27 24.37 -2.86
CA GLN A 118 -2.07 25.81 -2.76
C GLN A 118 -1.48 26.18 -1.38
N PRO A 119 -0.67 27.24 -1.28
CA PRO A 119 -0.17 27.72 0.00
C PRO A 119 -1.33 28.01 0.96
N GLY A 120 -1.35 27.34 2.11
CA GLY A 120 -2.39 27.50 3.14
C GLY A 120 -3.55 26.49 3.08
N MET A 121 -3.59 25.58 2.11
CA MET A 121 -4.52 24.45 2.11
C MET A 121 -4.12 23.40 3.15
N MET A 122 -5.08 22.92 3.93
CA MET A 122 -4.98 21.64 4.64
C MET A 122 -5.30 20.50 3.65
N TYR A 123 -4.84 19.29 3.92
CA TYR A 123 -5.14 18.12 3.09
C TYR A 123 -6.66 17.94 2.94
N GLY A 124 -7.19 17.85 1.72
CA GLY A 124 -8.62 17.53 1.49
C GLY A 124 -9.41 18.31 0.43
N ASP A 125 -8.79 19.02 -0.51
CA ASP A 125 -9.53 19.81 -1.53
C ASP A 125 -9.46 19.18 -2.93
N ASP A 126 -10.28 18.16 -3.20
CA ASP A 126 -10.54 17.65 -4.56
C ASP A 126 -9.28 17.19 -5.34
N GLY A 127 -8.47 16.35 -4.69
CA GLY A 127 -7.33 15.70 -5.34
C GLY A 127 -7.75 14.94 -6.59
N ASN A 128 -6.99 15.04 -7.68
CA ASN A 128 -7.22 14.25 -8.88
C ASN A 128 -5.94 14.15 -9.73
N ILE A 129 -5.96 13.21 -10.67
CA ILE A 129 -4.89 12.97 -11.65
C ILE A 129 -5.50 12.55 -12.99
N GLU A 130 -4.92 13.04 -14.08
CA GLU A 130 -5.36 12.73 -15.44
C GLU A 130 -4.17 12.39 -16.34
N TRP A 131 -4.30 11.30 -17.10
CA TRP A 131 -3.47 11.00 -18.25
C TRP A 131 -4.34 11.04 -19.52
N ARG A 132 -4.03 11.96 -20.43
CA ARG A 132 -4.58 11.94 -21.79
C ARG A 132 -3.59 11.29 -22.75
N GLY A 133 -4.10 10.43 -23.63
CA GLY A 133 -3.27 9.86 -24.69
C GLY A 133 -2.44 8.65 -24.27
N VAL A 134 -2.94 7.82 -23.35
CA VAL A 134 -2.33 6.54 -22.96
C VAL A 134 -2.45 5.57 -24.12
N GLN A 135 -1.34 5.28 -24.80
CA GLN A 135 -1.30 4.32 -25.89
C GLN A 135 -1.16 2.91 -25.31
N VAL A 136 -2.12 2.05 -25.59
CA VAL A 136 -2.15 0.64 -25.17
C VAL A 136 -1.74 -0.22 -26.35
N SER A 137 -0.70 -1.05 -26.19
CA SER A 137 -0.12 -1.88 -27.26
C SER A 137 -0.12 -3.37 -26.88
N PRO A 138 -1.17 -4.12 -27.24
CA PRO A 138 -1.27 -5.54 -26.92
C PRO A 138 -0.11 -6.37 -27.48
N GLY A 139 0.47 -7.22 -26.64
CA GLY A 139 1.59 -8.10 -27.00
C GLY A 139 2.94 -7.41 -27.24
N ALA A 140 3.03 -6.09 -27.11
CA ALA A 140 4.29 -5.38 -27.22
C ALA A 140 5.15 -5.58 -25.95
N THR A 141 6.46 -5.74 -26.13
CA THR A 141 7.43 -5.92 -25.04
C THR A 141 8.53 -4.86 -25.09
N PRO A 142 8.21 -3.57 -24.91
CA PRO A 142 9.24 -2.53 -24.84
C PRO A 142 10.09 -2.68 -23.59
N GLU A 143 11.24 -2.01 -23.56
CA GLU A 143 11.99 -1.85 -22.32
C GLU A 143 11.31 -0.83 -21.41
N PHE A 144 11.11 -1.19 -20.14
CA PHE A 144 10.56 -0.32 -19.11
C PHE A 144 11.68 0.30 -18.29
N PRO A 145 11.50 1.52 -17.73
CA PRO A 145 12.51 2.14 -16.89
C PRO A 145 12.80 1.27 -15.66
N ASN A 146 14.07 1.11 -15.34
CA ASN A 146 14.53 0.43 -14.13
C ASN A 146 15.72 1.22 -13.59
N ALA A 147 15.65 1.62 -12.33
CA ALA A 147 16.69 2.44 -11.69
C ALA A 147 17.88 1.60 -11.19
N GLY A 148 17.87 0.28 -11.40
CA GLY A 148 18.85 -0.67 -10.89
C GLY A 148 18.71 -0.95 -9.39
N ASP A 149 17.65 -0.42 -8.76
CA ASP A 149 17.34 -0.65 -7.35
C ASP A 149 16.47 -1.90 -7.14
N ARG A 150 16.17 -2.21 -5.88
CA ARG A 150 15.33 -3.34 -5.46
C ARG A 150 13.95 -2.87 -5.02
N SER A 151 13.41 -1.81 -5.62
CA SER A 151 12.09 -1.32 -5.27
C SER A 151 11.02 -2.37 -5.54
N HIS A 152 10.10 -2.53 -4.59
CA HIS A 152 8.91 -3.37 -4.75
C HIS A 152 7.93 -2.85 -5.82
N TYR A 153 8.15 -1.64 -6.34
CA TYR A 153 7.42 -1.10 -7.49
C TYR A 153 7.42 -2.08 -8.66
N TYR A 154 8.56 -2.73 -8.92
CA TYR A 154 8.73 -3.59 -10.09
C TYR A 154 7.87 -4.85 -10.06
N ALA A 155 7.51 -5.35 -8.87
CA ALA A 155 6.65 -6.51 -8.75
C ALA A 155 5.27 -6.30 -9.40
N ALA A 156 4.77 -5.06 -9.44
CA ALA A 156 3.51 -4.72 -10.09
C ALA A 156 3.52 -4.97 -11.61
N ARG A 157 4.70 -5.14 -12.23
CA ARG A 157 4.86 -5.44 -13.66
C ARG A 157 4.74 -6.93 -13.99
N GLU A 158 4.74 -7.83 -13.00
CA GLU A 158 4.73 -9.28 -13.21
C GLU A 158 3.31 -9.81 -13.52
N THR A 159 2.62 -9.18 -14.48
CA THR A 159 1.26 -9.50 -14.94
C THR A 159 1.22 -9.83 -16.43
N ASP A 160 0.03 -10.00 -17.03
CA ASP A 160 -0.13 -10.17 -18.48
C ASP A 160 -0.72 -8.91 -19.15
N SER A 161 -0.72 -7.77 -18.46
CA SER A 161 -1.28 -6.53 -19.02
C SER A 161 -0.47 -5.99 -20.18
N ASP A 162 -1.15 -5.21 -21.01
CA ASP A 162 -0.56 -4.60 -22.19
C ASP A 162 0.45 -3.52 -21.81
N ALA A 163 1.45 -3.34 -22.69
CA ALA A 163 2.39 -2.25 -22.57
C ALA A 163 1.69 -0.91 -22.84
N LEU A 164 1.99 0.07 -21.99
CA LEU A 164 1.49 1.43 -22.05
C LEU A 164 2.60 2.37 -22.51
N ARG A 165 2.21 3.41 -23.24
CA ARG A 165 3.07 4.54 -23.56
C ARG A 165 2.32 5.86 -23.34
N VAL A 166 2.96 6.79 -22.62
CA VAL A 166 2.50 8.17 -22.43
C VAL A 166 3.65 9.09 -22.83
N GLY A 167 3.49 9.83 -23.93
CA GLY A 167 4.59 10.62 -24.49
C GLY A 167 5.76 9.74 -24.94
N ASP A 168 6.92 9.89 -24.30
CA ASP A 168 8.13 9.07 -24.49
C ASP A 168 8.33 8.01 -23.39
N GLN A 169 7.41 7.91 -22.44
CA GLN A 169 7.51 7.04 -21.28
C GLN A 169 6.74 5.75 -21.49
N PHE A 170 7.39 4.62 -21.20
CA PHE A 170 6.83 3.28 -21.30
C PHE A 170 6.62 2.69 -19.90
N GLU A 171 5.50 2.03 -19.70
CA GLU A 171 5.20 1.33 -18.45
C GLU A 171 4.19 0.21 -18.70
N LYS A 172 4.00 -0.67 -17.73
CA LYS A 172 2.97 -1.72 -17.77
C LYS A 172 1.69 -1.35 -17.01
N VAL A 173 1.78 -0.31 -16.18
CA VAL A 173 0.75 0.18 -15.27
C VAL A 173 0.68 1.70 -15.28
N LEU A 174 -0.51 2.27 -15.08
CA LEU A 174 -0.58 3.63 -14.54
C LEU A 174 -0.50 3.53 -13.02
N PHE A 175 0.57 4.07 -12.45
CA PHE A 175 0.80 4.07 -11.01
C PHE A 175 0.46 5.44 -10.42
N TYR A 176 -0.21 5.43 -9.27
CA TYR A 176 -0.40 6.62 -8.45
C TYR A 176 -0.50 6.26 -6.98
N ARG A 177 -0.09 7.19 -6.11
CA ARG A 177 -0.20 7.11 -4.65
C ARG A 177 -0.69 8.43 -4.11
N GLY A 178 -1.24 8.39 -2.90
CA GLY A 178 -1.79 9.58 -2.27
C GLY A 178 -1.96 9.46 -0.77
N ILE A 179 -2.50 10.53 -0.21
CA ILE A 179 -2.92 10.63 1.17
C ILE A 179 -4.37 11.09 1.19
N ALA A 180 -5.13 10.65 2.18
CA ALA A 180 -6.55 10.97 2.29
C ALA A 180 -7.03 11.02 3.74
N ASP A 181 -8.17 11.68 3.92
CA ASP A 181 -8.83 11.88 5.21
C ASP A 181 -10.30 11.41 5.15
N PHE A 182 -10.50 10.10 4.99
CA PHE A 182 -11.81 9.46 5.11
C PHE A 182 -11.80 8.38 6.19
N GLU A 183 -13.00 8.04 6.68
CA GLU A 183 -13.19 7.02 7.72
C GLU A 183 -13.02 5.61 7.15
N ILE A 184 -12.24 4.78 7.85
CA ILE A 184 -12.13 3.35 7.55
C ILE A 184 -13.19 2.57 8.33
N PRO A 185 -14.00 1.72 7.66
CA PRO A 185 -15.14 1.07 8.30
C PRO A 185 -14.75 -0.07 9.25
N ILE A 186 -13.54 -0.62 9.13
CA ILE A 186 -13.07 -1.70 9.98
C ILE A 186 -12.38 -1.12 11.22
N GLN A 187 -13.03 -1.30 12.36
CA GLN A 187 -12.68 -0.67 13.62
C GLN A 187 -12.38 -1.72 14.70
N PRO A 188 -11.09 -2.03 14.94
CA PRO A 188 -10.68 -3.02 15.93
C PRO A 188 -10.51 -2.43 17.32
N LYS A 189 -11.04 -3.08 18.35
CA LYS A 189 -10.95 -2.64 19.74
C LYS A 189 -10.73 -3.82 20.69
N PHE A 190 -9.73 -3.71 21.57
CA PHE A 190 -9.54 -4.69 22.64
C PHE A 190 -10.62 -4.52 23.71
N LEU A 191 -11.22 -5.65 24.09
CA LEU A 191 -12.19 -5.77 25.17
C LEU A 191 -11.48 -6.04 26.51
N PRO A 192 -12.14 -5.77 27.66
CA PRO A 192 -11.56 -6.04 28.98
C PRO A 192 -11.21 -7.51 29.23
N ASP A 193 -11.82 -8.45 28.50
CA ASP A 193 -11.53 -9.89 28.58
C ASP A 193 -10.31 -10.31 27.72
N GLY A 194 -9.63 -9.36 27.09
CA GLY A 194 -8.44 -9.58 26.27
C GLY A 194 -8.73 -9.98 24.81
N LYS A 195 -10.00 -10.13 24.42
CA LYS A 195 -10.37 -10.37 23.01
C LYS A 195 -10.28 -9.09 22.19
N LEU A 196 -10.14 -9.25 20.88
CA LEU A 196 -10.28 -8.15 19.93
C LEU A 196 -11.66 -8.19 19.31
N GLU A 197 -12.49 -7.17 19.55
CA GLU A 197 -13.70 -6.93 18.77
C GLU A 197 -13.34 -6.21 17.48
N ILE A 198 -13.63 -6.82 16.34
CA ILE A 198 -13.59 -6.13 15.05
C ILE A 198 -15.01 -5.70 14.71
N ARG A 199 -15.22 -4.39 14.56
CA ARG A 199 -16.50 -3.82 14.15
C ARG A 199 -16.42 -3.34 12.70
N ASN A 200 -17.36 -3.77 11.86
CA ASN A 200 -17.65 -3.10 10.59
C ASN A 200 -18.71 -2.00 10.83
N THR A 201 -18.33 -0.74 10.63
CA THR A 201 -19.23 0.43 10.70
C THR A 201 -19.69 0.90 9.33
N GLY A 202 -19.20 0.26 8.26
CA GLY A 202 -19.63 0.48 6.89
C GLY A 202 -21.04 -0.04 6.63
N ARG A 203 -21.61 0.39 5.49
CA ARG A 203 -22.95 -0.04 5.07
C ARG A 203 -22.94 -1.43 4.44
N ASP A 204 -21.83 -1.78 3.78
CA ASP A 204 -21.67 -3.05 3.08
C ASP A 204 -20.89 -4.06 3.95
N SER A 205 -21.21 -5.34 3.79
CA SER A 205 -20.45 -6.43 4.41
C SER A 205 -19.03 -6.50 3.83
N VAL A 206 -18.05 -6.78 4.68
CA VAL A 206 -16.70 -7.12 4.23
C VAL A 206 -16.64 -8.63 4.00
N GLY A 207 -16.54 -9.04 2.73
CA GLY A 207 -16.60 -10.44 2.33
C GLY A 207 -15.42 -11.28 2.84
N PHE A 208 -14.25 -10.66 2.99
CA PHE A 208 -13.02 -11.31 3.45
C PHE A 208 -12.16 -10.35 4.29
N ALA A 209 -11.68 -10.84 5.43
CA ALA A 209 -10.67 -10.19 6.24
C ALA A 209 -9.74 -11.22 6.91
N VAL A 210 -8.55 -10.77 7.30
CA VAL A 210 -7.55 -11.55 8.04
C VAL A 210 -7.07 -10.71 9.22
N LEU A 211 -7.25 -11.22 10.44
CA LEU A 211 -6.50 -10.75 11.59
C LEU A 211 -5.14 -11.44 11.57
N PHE A 212 -4.05 -10.67 11.45
CA PHE A 212 -2.68 -11.16 11.37
C PHE A 212 -1.86 -10.65 12.56
N GLU A 213 -0.99 -11.51 13.09
CA GLU A 213 0.06 -11.14 14.05
C GLU A 213 1.38 -11.81 13.67
N ASN A 214 2.47 -11.03 13.68
CA ASN A 214 3.84 -11.52 13.70
C ASN A 214 4.51 -11.02 14.99
N ARG A 215 5.00 -11.93 15.82
CA ARG A 215 5.70 -11.61 17.06
C ARG A 215 7.04 -12.31 17.13
N GLY A 216 8.12 -11.57 16.96
CA GLY A 216 9.48 -12.10 16.94
C GLY A 216 9.68 -13.18 15.86
N GLY A 217 9.03 -13.03 14.71
CA GLY A 217 9.07 -14.00 13.61
C GLY A 217 8.07 -15.15 13.72
N LYS A 218 7.30 -15.26 14.81
CA LYS A 218 6.23 -16.25 14.92
C LYS A 218 4.92 -15.67 14.41
N ILE A 219 4.32 -16.33 13.42
CA ILE A 219 3.13 -15.84 12.71
C ILE A 219 1.88 -16.56 13.18
N GLY A 220 0.79 -15.83 13.33
CA GLY A 220 -0.55 -16.38 13.51
C GLY A 220 -1.59 -15.54 12.78
N TYR A 221 -2.66 -16.17 12.30
CA TYR A 221 -3.76 -15.45 11.68
C TYR A 221 -5.14 -16.09 11.93
N ARG A 222 -6.20 -15.31 11.72
CA ARG A 222 -7.60 -15.75 11.66
C ARG A 222 -8.25 -15.20 10.40
N VAL A 223 -8.83 -16.08 9.58
CA VAL A 223 -9.66 -15.68 8.43
C VAL A 223 -11.07 -15.38 8.91
N ILE A 224 -11.65 -14.31 8.37
CA ILE A 224 -12.98 -13.81 8.68
C ILE A 224 -13.71 -13.66 7.35
N HIS A 225 -14.91 -14.22 7.28
CA HIS A 225 -15.80 -14.08 6.12
C HIS A 225 -17.07 -13.33 6.53
N ASP A 226 -17.59 -12.53 5.61
CA ASP A 226 -18.90 -11.84 5.74
C ASP A 226 -19.04 -11.03 7.05
N LEU A 227 -18.08 -10.16 7.32
CA LEU A 227 -18.09 -9.26 8.47
C LEU A 227 -19.11 -8.13 8.25
N ARG A 228 -20.25 -8.20 8.95
CA ARG A 228 -21.36 -7.22 8.87
C ARG A 228 -21.47 -6.25 10.04
N GLY A 229 -20.96 -6.63 11.20
CA GLY A 229 -21.15 -5.89 12.44
C GLY A 229 -19.98 -6.12 13.38
N LYS A 230 -20.28 -6.47 14.63
CA LYS A 230 -19.27 -6.73 15.65
C LYS A 230 -18.90 -8.21 15.69
N LEU A 231 -17.61 -8.51 15.73
CA LEU A 231 -17.08 -9.85 15.84
C LEU A 231 -15.97 -9.88 16.91
N PRO A 232 -16.24 -10.41 18.12
CA PRO A 232 -15.18 -10.66 19.10
C PRO A 232 -14.36 -11.88 18.70
N LEU A 233 -13.03 -11.72 18.66
CA LEU A 233 -12.07 -12.75 18.27
C LEU A 233 -11.05 -12.97 19.38
N ALA A 234 -10.73 -14.24 19.61
CA ALA A 234 -9.52 -14.61 20.34
C ALA A 234 -8.29 -14.31 19.46
N MET A 235 -7.15 -14.06 20.12
CA MET A 235 -5.87 -13.88 19.43
C MET A 235 -5.48 -15.14 18.62
N PRO A 236 -4.78 -14.98 17.49
CA PRO A 236 -4.31 -16.13 16.74
C PRO A 236 -3.21 -16.89 17.49
N ASP A 237 -3.20 -18.21 17.32
CA ASP A 237 -2.05 -19.01 17.73
C ASP A 237 -0.90 -18.76 16.77
N LEU A 238 0.29 -18.47 17.31
CA LEU A 238 1.46 -18.09 16.51
C LEU A 238 2.21 -19.31 15.98
N THR A 239 1.49 -20.18 15.26
CA THR A 239 1.98 -21.46 14.72
C THR A 239 1.91 -21.55 13.20
N ALA A 240 1.48 -20.48 12.54
CA ALA A 240 1.38 -20.42 11.08
C ALA A 240 2.69 -19.96 10.44
N ASP A 241 2.77 -20.12 9.12
CA ASP A 241 3.84 -19.56 8.29
C ASP A 241 3.32 -18.43 7.38
N ALA A 242 4.24 -17.65 6.83
CA ALA A 242 3.91 -16.53 5.94
C ALA A 242 3.27 -17.01 4.62
N GLU A 243 3.70 -18.15 4.08
CA GLU A 243 3.19 -18.69 2.82
C GLU A 243 1.70 -19.04 2.91
N SER A 244 1.25 -19.50 4.07
CA SER A 244 -0.15 -19.87 4.30
C SER A 244 -1.07 -18.65 4.28
N VAL A 245 -0.72 -17.57 4.97
CA VAL A 245 -1.50 -16.32 4.90
C VAL A 245 -1.42 -15.67 3.50
N GLN A 246 -0.28 -15.77 2.81
CA GLN A 246 -0.15 -15.30 1.43
C GLN A 246 -1.08 -16.04 0.48
N ARG A 247 -1.21 -17.38 0.62
CA ARG A 247 -2.15 -18.18 -0.20
C ARG A 247 -3.61 -17.82 0.06
N GLU A 248 -3.98 -17.57 1.32
CA GLU A 248 -5.34 -17.11 1.67
C GLU A 248 -5.65 -15.76 1.02
N LEU A 249 -4.71 -14.79 1.12
CA LEU A 249 -4.84 -13.49 0.48
C LEU A 249 -4.91 -13.62 -1.04
N ALA A 250 -4.05 -14.42 -1.66
CA ALA A 250 -4.03 -14.62 -3.12
C ALA A 250 -5.36 -15.19 -3.61
N THR A 251 -5.88 -16.19 -2.90
CA THR A 251 -7.18 -16.82 -3.20
C THR A 251 -8.32 -15.81 -3.07
N ALA A 252 -8.32 -15.00 -2.01
CA ALA A 252 -9.35 -13.98 -1.81
C ALA A 252 -9.28 -12.85 -2.86
N LEU A 253 -8.08 -12.40 -3.22
CA LEU A 253 -7.85 -11.39 -4.25
C LEU A 253 -8.32 -11.88 -5.63
N ALA A 254 -7.98 -13.11 -6.00
CA ALA A 254 -8.43 -13.71 -7.25
C ALA A 254 -9.96 -13.91 -7.26
N GLY A 255 -10.52 -14.41 -6.14
CA GLY A 255 -11.97 -14.54 -5.96
C GLY A 255 -12.73 -13.20 -5.99
N ALA A 256 -12.03 -12.09 -5.78
CA ALA A 256 -12.58 -10.74 -5.86
C ALA A 256 -12.48 -10.10 -7.25
N GLY A 257 -11.85 -10.77 -8.22
CA GLY A 257 -11.79 -10.33 -9.62
C GLY A 257 -10.39 -10.09 -10.17
N LEU A 258 -9.33 -10.18 -9.34
CA LEU A 258 -7.96 -10.08 -9.87
C LEU A 258 -7.57 -11.33 -10.65
N TYR A 259 -6.77 -11.15 -11.71
CA TYR A 259 -6.10 -12.29 -12.32
C TYR A 259 -5.02 -12.85 -11.39
N ALA A 260 -4.71 -14.14 -11.53
CA ALA A 260 -3.77 -14.82 -10.65
C ALA A 260 -2.41 -14.11 -10.54
N LYS A 261 -1.89 -13.60 -11.67
CA LYS A 261 -0.65 -12.83 -11.70
C LYS A 261 -0.77 -11.45 -11.06
N GLU A 262 -1.93 -10.80 -11.15
CA GLU A 262 -2.19 -9.53 -10.46
C GLU A 262 -2.25 -9.72 -8.94
N ALA A 263 -2.92 -10.77 -8.47
CA ALA A 263 -2.97 -11.12 -7.06
C ALA A 263 -1.57 -11.44 -6.51
N ALA A 264 -0.76 -12.21 -7.27
CA ALA A 264 0.62 -12.48 -6.93
C ALA A 264 1.49 -11.21 -6.93
N ALA A 265 1.35 -10.35 -7.94
CA ALA A 265 2.04 -9.07 -8.03
C ALA A 265 1.73 -8.16 -6.83
N MET A 266 0.46 -8.06 -6.43
CA MET A 266 0.06 -7.26 -5.26
C MET A 266 0.70 -7.78 -3.96
N ILE A 267 0.69 -9.09 -3.74
CA ILE A 267 1.32 -9.70 -2.56
C ILE A 267 2.83 -9.48 -2.58
N GLU A 268 3.47 -9.63 -3.74
CA GLU A 268 4.90 -9.43 -3.89
C GLU A 268 5.30 -7.96 -3.66
N THR A 269 4.52 -7.00 -4.18
CA THR A 269 4.71 -5.57 -3.92
C THR A 269 4.74 -5.23 -2.44
N TRP A 270 4.02 -5.99 -1.60
CA TRP A 270 3.93 -5.72 -0.17
C TRP A 270 4.58 -6.76 0.74
N ARG A 271 5.27 -7.76 0.18
CA ARG A 271 5.82 -8.91 0.92
C ARG A 271 6.61 -8.48 2.16
N ASP A 272 7.46 -7.48 2.01
CA ASP A 272 8.37 -7.03 3.07
C ASP A 272 7.71 -6.12 4.11
N SER A 273 6.48 -5.62 3.88
CA SER A 273 5.79 -4.73 4.82
C SER A 273 4.48 -5.31 5.37
N TRP A 274 3.75 -6.14 4.63
CA TRP A 274 2.52 -6.74 5.14
C TRP A 274 2.79 -7.79 6.21
N PHE A 275 3.93 -8.48 6.17
CA PHE A 275 4.20 -9.59 7.09
C PHE A 275 5.29 -9.26 8.13
N GLU A 276 5.64 -7.97 8.29
CA GLU A 276 6.60 -7.47 9.29
C GLU A 276 6.08 -7.60 10.74
N GLU A 277 6.90 -7.27 11.73
CA GLU A 277 6.54 -7.35 13.17
C GLU A 277 5.27 -6.56 13.49
N GLY A 278 4.39 -7.14 14.31
CA GLY A 278 3.18 -6.48 14.84
C GLY A 278 1.86 -7.12 14.43
N MET A 279 0.76 -6.45 14.78
CA MET A 279 -0.61 -6.91 14.56
C MET A 279 -1.33 -5.97 13.59
N ARG A 280 -2.07 -6.56 12.65
CA ARG A 280 -2.86 -5.81 11.66
C ARG A 280 -4.04 -6.60 11.14
N ILE A 281 -4.99 -5.88 10.57
CA ILE A 281 -6.12 -6.47 9.85
C ILE A 281 -5.97 -6.14 8.37
N PHE A 282 -5.98 -7.18 7.54
CA PHE A 282 -6.17 -7.06 6.10
C PHE A 282 -7.63 -7.32 5.78
N TYR A 283 -8.22 -6.54 4.87
CA TYR A 283 -9.57 -6.83 4.40
C TYR A 283 -9.77 -6.37 2.97
N LEU A 284 -10.67 -7.03 2.25
CA LEU A 284 -11.10 -6.54 0.94
C LEU A 284 -12.05 -5.37 1.13
N VAL A 285 -11.64 -4.20 0.63
CA VAL A 285 -12.44 -2.98 0.70
C VAL A 285 -13.69 -3.16 -0.18
N PRO A 286 -14.90 -2.90 0.33
CA PRO A 286 -16.11 -3.00 -0.48
C PRO A 286 -15.99 -2.12 -1.74
N ARG A 287 -16.31 -2.69 -2.90
CA ARG A 287 -16.17 -1.99 -4.20
C ARG A 287 -16.87 -0.63 -4.23
N LYS A 288 -18.06 -0.53 -3.63
CA LYS A 288 -18.81 0.74 -3.54
C LYS A 288 -18.05 1.83 -2.79
N MET A 289 -17.26 1.47 -1.76
CA MET A 289 -16.40 2.42 -1.06
C MET A 289 -15.25 2.86 -1.96
N VAL A 290 -14.61 1.93 -2.67
CA VAL A 290 -13.56 2.27 -3.65
C VAL A 290 -14.09 3.22 -4.73
N ASP A 291 -15.28 2.97 -5.27
CA ASP A 291 -15.89 3.84 -6.29
C ASP A 291 -16.28 5.23 -5.76
N ALA A 292 -16.60 5.34 -4.47
CA ALA A 292 -16.92 6.62 -3.83
C ALA A 292 -15.65 7.44 -3.49
N GLU A 293 -14.62 6.78 -2.95
CA GLU A 293 -13.37 7.44 -2.53
C GLU A 293 -12.39 7.66 -3.68
N LEU A 294 -12.46 6.83 -4.73
CA LEU A 294 -11.65 6.92 -5.94
C LEU A 294 -12.50 6.84 -7.21
N PRO A 295 -13.33 7.84 -7.55
CA PRO A 295 -14.05 7.84 -8.81
C PRO A 295 -13.08 7.72 -10.01
N LEU A 296 -13.27 6.69 -10.84
CA LEU A 296 -12.47 6.39 -12.02
C LEU A 296 -13.27 6.64 -13.30
N ARG A 297 -12.70 7.39 -14.25
CA ARG A 297 -13.27 7.60 -15.58
C ARG A 297 -12.24 7.27 -16.66
N ILE A 298 -12.65 6.50 -17.66
CA ILE A 298 -11.80 6.08 -18.78
C ILE A 298 -12.55 6.27 -20.09
N ALA A 299 -11.86 6.80 -21.11
CA ALA A 299 -12.37 7.00 -22.46
C ALA A 299 -11.37 6.43 -23.50
N PRO A 300 -11.79 5.59 -24.48
CA PRO A 300 -13.13 5.04 -24.63
C PRO A 300 -13.53 4.20 -23.43
N GLY A 301 -14.84 4.09 -23.19
CA GLY A 301 -15.39 3.34 -22.06
C GLY A 301 -14.96 1.86 -22.12
N PRO A 302 -14.29 1.32 -21.09
CA PRO A 302 -13.96 -0.09 -21.02
C PRO A 302 -15.21 -0.97 -21.06
N SER A 303 -15.09 -2.16 -21.65
CA SER A 303 -16.12 -3.20 -21.59
C SER A 303 -16.28 -3.77 -20.17
N ALA A 304 -15.21 -3.73 -19.37
CA ALA A 304 -15.21 -4.13 -17.98
C ALA A 304 -14.17 -3.32 -17.17
N ILE A 305 -14.50 -3.03 -15.91
CA ILE A 305 -13.60 -2.40 -14.94
C ILE A 305 -13.63 -3.16 -13.62
N GLU A 306 -12.62 -3.98 -13.37
CA GLU A 306 -12.42 -4.66 -12.10
C GLU A 306 -11.56 -3.80 -11.16
N ARG A 307 -11.93 -3.73 -9.89
CA ARG A 307 -11.23 -2.92 -8.90
C ARG A 307 -11.20 -3.64 -7.57
N VAL A 308 -10.01 -4.00 -7.11
CA VAL A 308 -9.79 -4.76 -5.87
C VAL A 308 -8.82 -4.04 -4.98
N PHE A 309 -9.29 -3.58 -3.81
CA PHE A 309 -8.46 -2.86 -2.86
C PHE A 309 -8.34 -3.65 -1.56
N VAL A 310 -7.15 -3.61 -0.97
CA VAL A 310 -6.91 -4.14 0.38
C VAL A 310 -6.84 -2.98 1.36
N GLY A 311 -7.67 -3.04 2.40
CA GLY A 311 -7.51 -2.21 3.57
C GLY A 311 -6.55 -2.87 4.54
N ARG A 312 -5.57 -2.11 5.03
CA ARG A 312 -4.61 -2.48 6.07
C ARG A 312 -4.85 -1.59 7.28
N VAL A 313 -5.22 -2.19 8.40
CA VAL A 313 -5.40 -1.48 9.68
C VAL A 313 -4.33 -1.96 10.65
N GLU A 314 -3.40 -1.09 11.01
CA GLU A 314 -2.41 -1.37 12.05
C GLU A 314 -3.04 -1.27 13.44
N VAL A 315 -2.75 -2.26 14.30
CA VAL A 315 -3.38 -2.40 15.62
C VAL A 315 -2.33 -2.47 16.71
N LEU A 316 -2.40 -1.57 17.69
CA LEU A 316 -1.57 -1.65 18.90
C LEU A 316 -2.15 -2.70 19.86
N SER A 317 -1.58 -3.91 19.86
CA SER A 317 -1.98 -4.96 20.80
C SER A 317 -1.41 -4.74 22.21
N PRO A 318 -1.99 -5.35 23.26
CA PRO A 318 -1.41 -5.31 24.61
C PRO A 318 0.04 -5.83 24.66
N ALA A 319 0.34 -6.93 23.96
CA ALA A 319 1.69 -7.48 23.90
C ALA A 319 2.69 -6.54 23.19
N MET A 320 2.24 -5.85 22.14
CA MET A 320 3.04 -4.82 21.45
C MET A 320 3.30 -3.63 22.37
N ARG A 321 2.28 -3.17 23.10
CA ARG A 321 2.40 -2.09 24.08
C ARG A 321 3.47 -2.42 25.13
N GLU A 322 3.38 -3.59 25.76
CA GLU A 322 4.37 -4.05 26.75
C GLU A 322 5.78 -4.10 26.16
N SER A 323 5.92 -4.63 24.95
CA SER A 323 7.22 -4.75 24.27
C SER A 323 7.82 -3.38 23.93
N ILE A 324 7.00 -2.45 23.43
CA ILE A 324 7.43 -1.08 23.10
C ILE A 324 7.79 -0.32 24.38
N GLU A 325 6.97 -0.39 25.43
CA GLU A 325 7.23 0.26 26.73
C GLU A 325 8.56 -0.24 27.33
N ALA A 326 8.79 -1.55 27.33
CA ALA A 326 10.04 -2.14 27.79
C ALA A 326 11.25 -1.68 26.95
N ALA A 327 11.10 -1.60 25.63
CA ALA A 327 12.16 -1.15 24.72
C ALA A 327 12.46 0.35 24.88
N LEU A 328 11.44 1.19 25.09
CA LEU A 328 11.60 2.61 25.40
C LEU A 328 12.41 2.81 26.69
N GLY A 329 12.07 2.07 27.75
CA GLY A 329 12.72 2.16 29.04
C GLY A 329 14.15 1.63 29.06
N SER A 330 14.40 0.50 28.39
CA SER A 330 15.74 -0.14 28.35
C SER A 330 16.68 0.45 27.31
N GLY A 331 16.15 1.13 26.28
CA GLY A 331 16.94 1.62 25.15
C GLY A 331 17.23 0.57 24.09
N ASP A 332 16.43 -0.49 24.01
CA ASP A 332 16.51 -1.51 22.96
C ASP A 332 16.02 -0.94 21.62
N THR A 333 16.92 -0.26 20.91
CA THR A 333 16.64 0.34 19.60
C THR A 333 16.39 -0.70 18.51
N ARG A 334 16.83 -1.95 18.71
CA ARG A 334 16.57 -3.04 17.76
C ARG A 334 15.12 -3.47 17.82
N MET A 335 14.57 -3.63 19.02
CA MET A 335 13.15 -3.90 19.23
C MET A 335 12.29 -2.74 18.70
N LEU A 336 12.67 -1.50 18.98
CA LEU A 336 11.97 -0.33 18.43
C LEU A 336 11.97 -0.33 16.90
N ALA A 337 13.12 -0.58 16.27
CA ALA A 337 13.24 -0.64 14.81
C ALA A 337 12.39 -1.73 14.15
N ALA A 338 12.05 -2.81 14.87
CA ALA A 338 11.23 -3.90 14.32
C ALA A 338 9.81 -3.45 13.94
N TYR A 339 9.25 -2.46 14.65
CA TYR A 339 7.93 -1.87 14.35
C TYR A 339 7.96 -0.87 13.18
N GLY A 340 9.14 -0.66 12.59
CA GLY A 340 9.34 0.09 11.36
C GLY A 340 8.66 1.45 11.34
N ARG A 341 7.99 1.73 10.22
CA ARG A 341 7.39 3.04 9.93
C ARG A 341 6.17 3.39 10.79
N PHE A 342 5.59 2.39 11.47
CA PHE A 342 4.41 2.54 12.34
C PHE A 342 4.75 2.70 13.83
N LEU A 343 6.03 2.61 14.21
CA LEU A 343 6.44 2.77 15.61
C LEU A 343 6.00 4.12 16.19
N ARG A 344 6.15 5.22 15.43
CA ARG A 344 5.87 6.57 15.93
C ARG A 344 4.44 6.72 16.47
N PRO A 345 3.37 6.42 15.72
CA PRO A 345 2.01 6.54 16.22
C PRO A 345 1.71 5.62 17.41
N PHE A 346 2.39 4.47 17.54
CA PHE A 346 2.26 3.62 18.72
C PHE A 346 2.93 4.24 19.95
N CYS A 347 4.15 4.76 19.81
CA CYS A 347 4.83 5.49 20.89
C CYS A 347 4.02 6.70 21.35
N ASP A 348 3.49 7.51 20.42
CA ASP A 348 2.70 8.69 20.76
C ASP A 348 1.46 8.28 21.60
N ARG A 349 0.77 7.21 21.22
CA ARG A 349 -0.38 6.67 21.97
C ARG A 349 0.01 6.11 23.34
N ILE A 350 1.16 5.43 23.44
CA ILE A 350 1.68 4.90 24.70
C ILE A 350 1.99 6.04 25.68
N LEU A 351 2.72 7.05 25.21
CA LEU A 351 3.17 8.18 26.04
C LEU A 351 2.01 9.10 26.45
N GLN A 352 0.98 9.26 25.60
CA GLN A 352 -0.24 9.99 25.96
C GLN A 352 -1.09 9.27 27.01
N GLY A 353 -1.17 7.93 26.92
CA GLY A 353 -1.97 7.11 27.84
C GLY A 353 -1.28 6.83 29.19
N ASN A 354 0.03 7.02 29.30
CA ASN A 354 0.79 6.72 30.51
C ASN A 354 1.97 7.68 30.72
N SER A 355 1.78 8.67 31.60
CA SER A 355 2.81 9.67 31.93
C SER A 355 4.00 9.11 32.73
N GLN A 356 3.99 7.84 33.12
CA GLN A 356 5.07 7.19 33.88
C GLN A 356 6.03 6.37 33.02
N VAL A 357 5.79 6.26 31.71
CA VAL A 357 6.70 5.53 30.82
C VAL A 357 8.05 6.26 30.75
N HIS A 358 9.09 5.62 31.27
CA HIS A 358 10.46 6.12 31.15
C HIS A 358 10.96 5.92 29.70
N VAL A 359 11.53 6.97 29.11
CA VAL A 359 12.19 6.91 27.81
C VAL A 359 13.69 7.10 28.00
N SER A 360 14.46 6.06 27.71
CA SER A 360 15.93 6.12 27.78
C SER A 360 16.52 7.12 26.79
N PRO A 361 17.73 7.66 27.04
CA PRO A 361 18.43 8.53 26.08
C PRO A 361 18.67 7.86 24.72
N ALA A 362 18.91 6.54 24.71
CA ALA A 362 19.12 5.75 23.49
C ALA A 362 17.84 5.67 22.64
N ALA A 363 16.69 5.36 23.27
CA ALA A 363 15.40 5.33 22.60
C ALA A 363 15.00 6.72 22.05
N SER A 364 15.18 7.77 22.85
CA SER A 364 14.92 9.15 22.43
C SER A 364 15.77 9.54 21.21
N SER A 365 17.07 9.24 21.25
CA SER A 365 17.99 9.49 20.14
C SER A 365 17.61 8.71 18.88
N PHE A 366 17.17 7.46 19.03
CA PHE A 366 16.70 6.64 17.92
C PHE A 366 15.47 7.25 17.24
N LEU A 367 14.43 7.59 18.02
CA LEU A 367 13.20 8.19 17.50
C LEU A 367 13.45 9.52 16.79
N ALA A 368 14.31 10.37 17.36
CA ALA A 368 14.69 11.64 16.76
C ALA A 368 15.41 11.48 15.41
N ARG A 369 16.35 10.52 15.32
CA ARG A 369 17.08 10.23 14.07
C ARG A 369 16.18 9.61 13.01
N ALA A 370 15.36 8.64 13.40
CA ALA A 370 14.49 7.94 12.46
C ALA A 370 13.44 8.88 11.83
N SER A 371 13.04 9.94 12.56
CA SER A 371 12.13 11.00 12.09
C SER A 371 12.74 11.96 11.07
N GLN A 372 14.06 11.93 10.85
CA GLN A 372 14.69 12.78 9.84
C GLN A 372 14.59 12.13 8.45
N PRO A 373 14.34 12.92 7.38
CA PRO A 373 14.44 12.39 6.03
C PRO A 373 15.85 11.84 5.79
N PRO A 374 16.01 10.74 5.04
CA PRO A 374 17.32 10.21 4.71
C PRO A 374 18.15 11.32 4.04
N ALA A 375 19.44 11.40 4.41
CA ALA A 375 20.37 12.28 3.72
C ALA A 375 20.34 11.92 2.23
N GLN A 376 20.20 12.91 1.35
CA GLN A 376 20.25 12.69 -0.10
C GLN A 376 21.61 12.06 -0.44
N SER A 377 21.64 10.74 -0.63
CA SER A 377 22.84 10.05 -1.08
C SER A 377 23.07 10.43 -2.53
N GLY A 378 24.10 11.23 -2.79
CA GLY A 378 24.51 11.59 -4.13
C GLY A 378 24.84 10.34 -4.96
N GLY A 379 24.31 10.29 -6.18
CA GLY A 379 24.66 9.29 -7.20
C GLY A 379 23.57 8.25 -7.48
N SER A 380 22.45 8.66 -8.07
CA SER A 380 21.63 7.78 -8.91
C SER A 380 21.37 8.46 -10.25
N PRO A 381 21.32 7.72 -11.37
CA PRO A 381 21.30 8.27 -12.73
C PRO A 381 20.01 9.04 -13.08
N CYS A 382 18.98 9.04 -12.24
CA CYS A 382 17.79 9.83 -12.48
C CYS A 382 18.01 11.29 -12.07
N ARG A 383 18.37 12.15 -13.02
CA ARG A 383 17.85 13.52 -13.00
C ARG A 383 16.47 13.47 -13.63
N LEU A 384 15.43 13.36 -12.81
CA LEU A 384 14.16 13.95 -13.20
C LEU A 384 14.23 15.41 -12.76
N GLU A 385 14.22 16.34 -13.72
CA GLU A 385 13.87 17.71 -13.40
C GLU A 385 12.49 17.69 -12.72
N PRO A 386 12.28 18.41 -11.61
CA PRO A 386 10.94 18.55 -11.06
C PRO A 386 10.04 19.05 -12.20
N SER A 387 8.94 18.34 -12.48
CA SER A 387 8.03 18.72 -13.55
C SER A 387 7.50 20.13 -13.28
N ILE A 388 8.11 21.13 -13.92
CA ILE A 388 7.51 22.46 -14.05
C ILE A 388 6.41 22.26 -15.10
N LEU A 389 5.21 21.95 -14.62
CA LEU A 389 4.03 21.87 -15.49
C LEU A 389 3.89 23.20 -16.27
N PRO A 390 3.52 23.16 -17.56
CA PRO A 390 3.26 24.36 -18.33
C PRO A 390 2.31 25.27 -17.55
N THR A 391 2.72 26.51 -17.34
CA THR A 391 1.78 27.57 -16.95
C THR A 391 0.81 27.71 -18.11
N GLU A 392 -0.46 27.38 -17.91
CA GLU A 392 -1.48 27.76 -18.88
C GLU A 392 -1.45 29.28 -19.02
N HIS A 393 -1.02 29.75 -20.18
CA HIS A 393 -1.27 31.12 -20.60
C HIS A 393 -2.79 31.26 -20.77
N ARG A 394 -3.32 32.30 -20.10
CA ARG A 394 -4.71 32.80 -20.18
C ARG A 394 -5.34 32.77 -21.56
#